data_AF-A0A7X6QDA4-F1
#
_entry.id   AF-A0A7X6QDA4-F1
#
_cell.length_a   1.000
_cell.length_b   1.000
_cell.length_c   1.000
_cell.angle_alpha   90.00
_cell.angle_beta   90.00
_cell.angle_gamma   90.00
#
_symmetry.space_group_name_H-M   'P 1'
#
loop_
_entity.id
_entity.type
_entity.pdbx_description
1 polymer ?
#
loop_
_entity_poly.entity_id
_entity_poly.type
_entity_poly.pdbx_seq_one_letter_code
_entity_poly.pdbx_strand_id
1 'polypeptide(L)'
;MSKNLLRKSLVFLLAAVMAFAVFGCAPKTPDETGEPTGAEPTESVAPPKEVEADVPADRYDALATPRTGNNASSPLVVSTGTLDGKFNPFFATSAYDVDVYGMTQLGLLYYNKDGAPEAGIDVPSFAYDYSQEIEGGTSTYTFVLKNKIPFSDGEIMSAKDVLFSMYVLADPMYDGSSTFYTMDIQGIGEYRRQATMDIIEKVDSILEAGYEYVDGEMGMNPVPGVSEDDQKAVWNYIDQAGARFAQSIVDYVYNKYPEYIPSYFAPYTQADLVDDENKKIAFGMVMWGFGDLDDDGNFVDSLGNVYVFGEDEVSTEVYWENIVGAWGYDLDDINGEAAALEIQD
;
A
#
# COMPACT_ATOMS: atom_id res chain seq x y z
N MET A 1 15.69 -8.46 2.23
CA MET A 1 15.63 -7.12 1.60
C MET A 1 16.69 -6.25 2.25
N SER A 2 17.54 -5.59 1.47
CA SER A 2 18.49 -4.61 2.01
C SER A 2 17.70 -3.52 2.73
N LYS A 3 18.18 -3.04 3.89
CA LYS A 3 17.55 -1.94 4.64
C LYS A 3 17.30 -0.70 3.75
N ASN A 4 18.13 -0.52 2.72
CA ASN A 4 17.99 0.53 1.70
C ASN A 4 16.75 0.40 0.80
N LEU A 5 16.13 -0.79 0.71
CA LEU A 5 14.93 -1.02 -0.11
C LEU A 5 13.63 -0.72 0.65
N LEU A 6 13.61 -0.99 1.98
CA LEU A 6 12.51 -0.53 2.86
C LEU A 6 12.57 0.99 3.06
N ARG A 7 13.79 1.57 3.15
CA ARG A 7 14.11 3.00 3.23
C ARG A 7 13.40 3.84 2.17
N LYS A 8 13.37 3.36 0.93
CA LYS A 8 12.68 4.04 -0.18
C LYS A 8 11.17 3.83 -0.17
N SER A 9 10.68 2.69 0.32
CA SER A 9 9.28 2.31 0.13
C SER A 9 8.28 3.07 1.02
N LEU A 10 8.67 3.48 2.24
CA LEU A 10 7.76 4.15 3.18
C LEU A 10 7.59 5.65 2.85
N VAL A 11 8.69 6.32 2.52
CA VAL A 11 8.70 7.71 2.04
C VAL A 11 8.06 7.81 0.65
N PHE A 12 8.28 6.84 -0.25
CA PHE A 12 7.56 6.78 -1.53
C PHE A 12 6.06 6.55 -1.35
N LEU A 13 5.62 5.69 -0.43
CA LEU A 13 4.20 5.42 -0.22
C LEU A 13 3.46 6.69 0.27
N LEU A 14 4.09 7.50 1.13
CA LEU A 14 3.49 8.72 1.66
C LEU A 14 3.60 9.93 0.74
N ALA A 15 4.70 10.07 -0.02
CA ALA A 15 4.91 11.20 -0.94
C ALA A 15 4.25 10.99 -2.31
N ALA A 16 4.19 9.76 -2.83
CA ALA A 16 3.64 9.50 -4.15
C ALA A 16 2.13 9.72 -4.23
N VAL A 17 1.38 9.51 -3.13
CA VAL A 17 -0.08 9.75 -3.09
C VAL A 17 -0.44 11.24 -3.24
N MET A 18 0.47 12.17 -2.96
CA MET A 18 0.22 13.61 -3.08
C MET A 18 0.89 14.30 -4.27
N ALA A 19 1.94 13.71 -4.85
CA ALA A 19 2.65 14.22 -6.03
C ALA A 19 1.80 14.37 -7.31
N PHE A 20 0.58 13.81 -7.31
CA PHE A 20 -0.34 13.88 -8.44
C PHE A 20 -0.90 15.28 -8.75
N ALA A 21 -0.87 16.21 -7.80
CA ALA A 21 -1.50 17.53 -8.00
C ALA A 21 -0.66 18.47 -8.89
N VAL A 22 0.67 18.36 -8.90
CA VAL A 22 1.54 19.36 -9.56
C VAL A 22 1.89 18.98 -11.00
N PHE A 23 2.09 17.69 -11.32
CA PHE A 23 2.33 17.25 -12.71
C PHE A 23 1.04 16.99 -13.52
N GLY A 24 -0.13 17.07 -12.87
CA GLY A 24 -1.44 16.79 -13.47
C GLY A 24 -2.22 17.99 -13.99
N CYS A 25 -1.77 19.23 -13.80
CA CYS A 25 -2.55 20.41 -14.18
C CYS A 25 -2.22 20.97 -15.57
N ALA A 26 -2.81 20.35 -16.60
CA ALA A 26 -3.37 21.09 -17.71
C ALA A 26 -4.86 20.74 -17.81
N PRO A 27 -5.80 21.69 -17.69
CA PRO A 27 -7.21 21.38 -17.87
C PRO A 27 -7.44 21.06 -19.35
N LYS A 28 -7.58 19.77 -19.67
CA LYS A 28 -8.22 19.36 -20.91
C LYS A 28 -9.72 19.28 -20.64
N THR A 29 -10.41 20.28 -21.17
CA THR A 29 -11.83 20.21 -21.54
C THR A 29 -12.12 18.84 -22.15
N PRO A 30 -13.27 18.19 -21.87
CA PRO A 30 -13.60 16.91 -22.48
C PRO A 30 -13.83 17.12 -23.98
N ASP A 31 -12.77 16.95 -24.75
CA ASP A 31 -12.85 16.82 -26.20
C ASP A 31 -13.13 15.35 -26.50
N GLU A 32 -14.24 15.12 -27.18
CA GLU A 32 -14.63 13.83 -27.75
C GLU A 32 -13.45 13.27 -28.55
N THR A 33 -12.73 12.31 -27.97
CA THR A 33 -11.62 11.68 -28.66
C THR A 33 -12.20 10.65 -29.61
N GLY A 34 -12.13 11.01 -30.89
CA GLY A 34 -12.61 10.23 -32.02
C GLY A 34 -12.00 8.83 -32.11
N GLU A 35 -12.75 8.00 -32.83
CA GLU A 35 -12.40 6.66 -33.26
C GLU A 35 -10.95 6.53 -33.74
N PRO A 36 -10.24 5.45 -33.37
CA PRO A 36 -9.07 5.05 -34.12
C PRO A 36 -9.54 4.59 -35.51
N THR A 37 -9.04 5.26 -36.54
CA THR A 37 -9.12 4.82 -37.93
C THR A 37 -8.38 3.49 -38.06
N GLY A 38 -9.12 2.39 -37.95
CA GLY A 38 -8.65 1.06 -38.32
C GLY A 38 -8.64 0.92 -39.83
N ALA A 39 -7.47 0.70 -40.40
CA ALA A 39 -7.34 0.17 -41.76
C ALA A 39 -8.07 -1.17 -41.84
N GLU A 40 -8.97 -1.33 -42.81
CA GLU A 40 -9.69 -2.56 -43.10
C GLU A 40 -8.71 -3.73 -43.36
N PRO A 41 -8.94 -4.89 -42.71
CA PRO A 41 -8.75 -6.18 -43.35
C PRO A 41 -10.12 -6.65 -43.81
N THR A 42 -10.29 -6.71 -45.13
CA THR A 42 -11.42 -7.35 -45.78
C THR A 42 -11.28 -8.87 -45.57
N GLU A 43 -11.86 -9.42 -44.50
CA GLU A 43 -12.12 -10.86 -44.39
C GLU A 43 -13.53 -11.14 -43.88
N SER A 44 -14.18 -12.06 -44.58
CA SER A 44 -15.55 -12.50 -44.36
C SER A 44 -15.75 -13.05 -42.95
N VAL A 45 -16.44 -12.32 -42.08
CA VAL A 45 -16.80 -12.80 -40.74
C VAL A 45 -17.93 -13.84 -40.84
N ALA A 46 -17.57 -15.11 -40.65
CA ALA A 46 -18.53 -16.15 -40.32
C ALA A 46 -19.31 -15.78 -39.03
N PRO A 47 -20.58 -16.19 -38.86
CA PRO A 47 -21.33 -15.90 -37.64
C PRO A 47 -20.54 -16.35 -36.40
N PRO A 48 -20.63 -15.61 -35.27
CA PRO A 48 -19.88 -15.98 -34.06
C PRO A 48 -20.23 -17.40 -33.66
N LYS A 49 -19.23 -18.28 -33.61
CA LYS A 49 -19.39 -19.60 -33.03
C LYS A 49 -19.75 -19.39 -31.56
N GLU A 50 -20.89 -19.92 -31.14
CA GLU A 50 -21.22 -20.02 -29.72
C GLU A 50 -20.14 -20.87 -29.04
N VAL A 51 -19.46 -20.29 -28.05
CA VAL A 51 -18.40 -20.97 -27.29
C VAL A 51 -19.07 -21.73 -26.16
N GLU A 52 -18.98 -23.05 -26.17
CA GLU A 52 -19.53 -23.92 -25.12
C GLU A 52 -18.66 -23.91 -23.86
N ALA A 53 -19.23 -24.35 -22.74
CA ALA A 53 -18.48 -24.49 -21.51
C ALA A 53 -17.47 -25.64 -21.61
N ASP A 54 -16.26 -25.43 -21.10
CA ASP A 54 -15.25 -26.47 -21.02
C ASP A 54 -15.58 -27.39 -19.83
N VAL A 55 -16.03 -28.61 -20.14
CA VAL A 55 -16.44 -29.61 -19.15
C VAL A 55 -15.66 -30.90 -19.37
N PRO A 56 -14.94 -31.42 -18.36
CA PRO A 56 -14.33 -32.75 -18.42
C PRO A 56 -15.34 -33.82 -18.79
N ALA A 57 -14.93 -34.77 -19.63
CA ALA A 57 -15.84 -35.81 -20.16
C ALA A 57 -16.43 -36.70 -19.05
N ASP A 58 -15.70 -36.87 -17.94
CA ASP A 58 -16.07 -37.65 -16.77
C ASP A 58 -16.49 -36.78 -15.57
N ARG A 59 -16.75 -35.48 -15.78
CA ARG A 59 -17.17 -34.58 -14.69
C ARG A 59 -18.42 -35.14 -14.01
N TYR A 60 -18.31 -35.37 -12.70
CA TYR A 60 -19.46 -35.72 -11.87
C TYR A 60 -20.47 -34.56 -11.86
N ASP A 61 -21.63 -34.78 -12.46
CA ASP A 61 -22.72 -33.80 -12.42
C ASP A 61 -23.54 -33.98 -11.13
N ALA A 62 -23.19 -33.17 -10.12
CA ALA A 62 -23.87 -33.13 -8.84
C ALA A 62 -25.29 -32.53 -8.90
N LEU A 63 -25.69 -31.91 -10.02
CA LEU A 63 -27.07 -31.43 -10.24
C LEU A 63 -27.93 -32.53 -10.86
N ALA A 64 -27.35 -33.34 -11.76
CA ALA A 64 -28.04 -34.48 -12.36
C ALA A 64 -28.09 -35.70 -11.43
N THR A 65 -27.06 -35.89 -10.59
CA THR A 65 -26.96 -37.02 -9.66
C THR A 65 -27.28 -36.57 -8.23
N PRO A 66 -28.32 -37.14 -7.58
CA PRO A 66 -28.66 -36.77 -6.21
C PRO A 66 -27.47 -36.96 -5.27
N ARG A 67 -27.06 -35.89 -4.57
CA ARG A 67 -26.04 -35.98 -3.53
C ARG A 67 -26.50 -36.95 -2.45
N THR A 68 -25.69 -37.97 -2.16
CA THR A 68 -25.92 -38.86 -1.02
C THR A 68 -25.50 -38.16 0.27
N GLY A 69 -26.36 -37.27 0.78
CA GLY A 69 -26.11 -36.50 1.99
C GLY A 69 -26.93 -35.22 2.05
N ASN A 70 -27.25 -34.78 3.26
CA ASN A 70 -27.88 -33.49 3.50
C ASN A 70 -26.89 -32.63 4.29
N ASN A 71 -26.15 -31.75 3.62
CA ASN A 71 -25.14 -30.91 4.28
C ASN A 71 -25.74 -30.02 5.39
N ALA A 72 -27.04 -29.72 5.34
CA ALA A 72 -27.72 -28.96 6.39
C ALA A 72 -28.01 -29.80 7.64
N SER A 73 -28.08 -31.14 7.53
CA SER A 73 -28.41 -32.04 8.65
C SER A 73 -27.36 -33.10 8.96
N SER A 74 -26.30 -33.20 8.16
CA SER A 74 -25.22 -34.18 8.29
C SER A 74 -23.90 -33.49 7.93
N PRO A 75 -23.32 -32.69 8.84
CA PRO A 75 -22.08 -31.97 8.58
C PRO A 75 -20.90 -32.94 8.48
N LEU A 76 -19.91 -32.59 7.65
CA LEU A 76 -18.58 -33.17 7.72
C LEU A 76 -17.91 -32.66 9.01
N VAL A 77 -17.51 -33.58 9.89
CA VAL A 77 -16.78 -33.24 11.12
C VAL A 77 -15.31 -33.63 10.95
N VAL A 78 -14.43 -32.65 11.04
CA VAL A 78 -12.98 -32.81 10.94
C VAL A 78 -12.29 -32.29 12.20
N SER A 79 -11.15 -32.88 12.54
CA SER A 79 -10.23 -32.31 13.52
C SER A 79 -9.15 -31.55 12.76
N THR A 80 -8.97 -30.28 13.09
CA THR A 80 -7.95 -29.40 12.51
C THR A 80 -7.28 -28.58 13.62
N GLY A 81 -6.19 -27.90 13.30
CA GLY A 81 -5.56 -26.95 14.22
C GLY A 81 -6.41 -25.69 14.43
N THR A 82 -5.87 -24.72 15.16
CA THR A 82 -6.59 -23.48 15.48
C THR A 82 -6.78 -22.63 14.22
N LEU A 83 -8.04 -22.37 13.87
CA LEU A 83 -8.43 -21.47 12.79
C LEU A 83 -8.35 -20.02 13.25
N ASP A 84 -7.94 -19.12 12.35
CA ASP A 84 -7.98 -17.66 12.60
C ASP A 84 -9.36 -17.09 12.25
N GLY A 85 -10.14 -17.82 11.44
CA GLY A 85 -11.49 -17.45 11.07
C GLY A 85 -11.57 -16.41 9.95
N LYS A 86 -10.47 -16.12 9.25
CA LYS A 86 -10.44 -15.15 8.16
C LYS A 86 -11.03 -15.73 6.88
N PHE A 87 -10.65 -16.96 6.53
CA PHE A 87 -11.08 -17.71 5.33
C PHE A 87 -11.00 -16.92 4.00
N ASN A 88 -10.21 -15.84 3.97
CA ASN A 88 -10.05 -14.99 2.80
C ASN A 88 -8.74 -15.37 2.09
N PRO A 89 -8.77 -15.78 0.81
CA PRO A 89 -7.57 -16.18 0.08
C PRO A 89 -6.46 -15.13 0.02
N PHE A 90 -6.79 -13.85 0.16
CA PHE A 90 -5.81 -12.77 0.14
C PHE A 90 -5.20 -12.48 1.51
N PHE A 91 -5.89 -12.75 2.62
CA PHE A 91 -5.51 -12.25 3.96
C PHE A 91 -5.40 -13.35 5.03
N ALA A 92 -5.62 -14.61 4.66
CA ALA A 92 -5.44 -15.74 5.57
C ALA A 92 -4.00 -15.77 6.13
N THR A 93 -3.92 -15.93 7.45
CA THR A 93 -2.66 -16.00 8.20
C THR A 93 -2.39 -17.38 8.79
N SER A 94 -3.44 -18.21 8.94
CA SER A 94 -3.35 -19.59 9.40
C SER A 94 -3.39 -20.56 8.23
N ALA A 95 -2.49 -21.55 8.23
CA ALA A 95 -2.50 -22.64 7.25
C ALA A 95 -3.82 -23.44 7.31
N TYR A 96 -4.47 -23.50 8.46
CA TYR A 96 -5.73 -24.22 8.62
C TYR A 96 -6.91 -23.48 7.96
N ASP A 97 -6.88 -22.14 7.92
CA ASP A 97 -7.83 -21.36 7.10
C ASP A 97 -7.60 -21.62 5.61
N VAL A 98 -6.32 -21.75 5.20
CA VAL A 98 -5.91 -22.09 3.83
C VAL A 98 -6.43 -23.47 3.41
N ASP A 99 -6.32 -24.48 4.28
CA ASP A 99 -6.87 -25.81 4.02
C ASP A 99 -8.39 -25.75 3.79
N VAL A 100 -9.10 -24.89 4.52
CA VAL A 100 -10.57 -24.75 4.41
C VAL A 100 -10.97 -24.07 3.11
N TYR A 101 -10.44 -22.87 2.81
CA TYR A 101 -10.82 -22.18 1.58
C TYR A 101 -10.24 -22.86 0.34
N GLY A 102 -9.09 -23.55 0.45
CA GLY A 102 -8.49 -24.30 -0.64
C GLY A 102 -9.38 -25.41 -1.21
N MET A 103 -10.39 -25.85 -0.44
CA MET A 103 -11.41 -26.80 -0.92
C MET A 103 -12.52 -26.14 -1.75
N THR A 104 -12.65 -24.81 -1.73
CA THR A 104 -13.74 -24.07 -2.38
C THR A 104 -13.28 -23.12 -3.47
N GLN A 105 -11.97 -22.86 -3.55
CA GLN A 105 -11.37 -21.95 -4.52
C GLN A 105 -10.56 -22.72 -5.58
N LEU A 106 -10.44 -22.14 -6.78
CA LEU A 106 -9.53 -22.60 -7.82
C LEU A 106 -8.39 -21.58 -7.98
N GLY A 107 -7.19 -22.08 -8.27
CA GLY A 107 -6.06 -21.25 -8.69
C GLY A 107 -6.04 -21.01 -10.20
N LEU A 108 -5.23 -20.05 -10.66
CA LEU A 108 -4.95 -19.87 -12.09
C LEU A 108 -4.30 -21.14 -12.68
N LEU A 109 -3.28 -21.65 -11.99
CA LEU A 109 -2.61 -22.92 -12.25
C LEU A 109 -2.79 -23.86 -11.07
N TYR A 110 -2.63 -25.15 -11.32
CA TYR A 110 -2.49 -26.16 -10.28
C TYR A 110 -1.03 -26.63 -10.19
N TYR A 111 -0.66 -27.32 -9.11
CA TYR A 111 0.67 -27.91 -8.96
C TYR A 111 0.54 -29.41 -8.75
N ASN A 112 1.31 -30.18 -9.51
CA ASN A 112 1.29 -31.62 -9.40
C ASN A 112 2.10 -32.13 -8.21
N LYS A 113 2.14 -33.46 -8.03
CA LYS A 113 2.88 -34.13 -6.96
C LYS A 113 4.39 -33.81 -6.92
N ASP A 114 4.95 -33.35 -8.04
CA ASP A 114 6.36 -32.97 -8.16
C ASP A 114 6.56 -31.45 -7.99
N GLY A 115 5.49 -30.70 -7.73
CA GLY A 115 5.49 -29.25 -7.60
C GLY A 115 5.57 -28.49 -8.92
N ALA A 116 5.39 -29.16 -10.07
CA ALA A 116 5.39 -28.51 -11.37
C ALA A 116 4.01 -27.92 -11.69
N PRO A 117 3.92 -26.74 -12.33
CA PRO A 117 2.67 -26.12 -12.71
C PRO A 117 1.96 -26.91 -13.82
N GLU A 118 0.65 -27.11 -13.64
CA GLU A 118 -0.23 -27.81 -14.56
C GLU A 118 -1.48 -26.98 -14.91
N ALA A 119 -1.90 -27.13 -16.16
CA ALA A 119 -3.16 -26.66 -16.72
C ALA A 119 -3.77 -27.79 -17.57
N GLY A 120 -5.04 -27.69 -17.87
CA GLY A 120 -5.73 -28.70 -18.67
C GLY A 120 -7.18 -28.85 -18.28
N ILE A 121 -7.96 -29.48 -19.16
CA ILE A 121 -9.39 -29.71 -18.93
C ILE A 121 -9.65 -30.46 -17.61
N ASP A 122 -8.86 -31.49 -17.32
CA ASP A 122 -9.01 -32.36 -16.13
C ASP A 122 -8.28 -31.83 -14.88
N VAL A 123 -7.61 -30.67 -14.97
CA VAL A 123 -6.84 -30.08 -13.87
C VAL A 123 -7.74 -29.12 -13.07
N PRO A 124 -7.72 -29.13 -11.72
CA PRO A 124 -8.54 -28.22 -10.91
C PRO A 124 -7.93 -26.79 -10.84
N SER A 125 -7.94 -26.10 -11.98
CA SER A 125 -7.48 -24.72 -12.16
C SER A 125 -8.33 -23.98 -13.19
N PHE A 126 -8.19 -22.65 -13.24
CA PHE A 126 -8.85 -21.82 -14.26
C PHE A 126 -8.20 -21.93 -15.65
N ALA A 127 -6.90 -22.23 -15.74
CA ALA A 127 -6.21 -22.37 -17.01
C ALA A 127 -6.54 -23.69 -17.73
N TYR A 128 -6.91 -23.58 -19.00
CA TYR A 128 -6.97 -24.67 -19.95
C TYR A 128 -5.56 -25.03 -20.47
N ASP A 129 -4.75 -24.01 -20.76
CA ASP A 129 -3.39 -24.18 -21.24
C ASP A 129 -2.54 -22.95 -20.85
N TYR A 130 -1.22 -23.08 -20.90
CA TYR A 130 -0.31 -21.96 -20.73
C TYR A 130 0.98 -22.14 -21.55
N SER A 131 1.58 -21.01 -21.94
CA SER A 131 2.87 -20.98 -22.61
C SER A 131 3.78 -19.92 -22.00
N GLN A 132 5.09 -20.11 -22.20
CA GLN A 132 6.13 -19.18 -21.79
C GLN A 132 7.08 -18.93 -22.97
N GLU A 133 7.36 -17.67 -23.23
CA GLU A 133 8.33 -17.21 -24.23
C GLU A 133 9.39 -16.36 -23.52
N ILE A 134 10.66 -16.57 -23.85
CA ILE A 134 11.78 -15.81 -23.26
C ILE A 134 12.56 -15.15 -24.39
N GLU A 135 12.57 -13.82 -24.41
CA GLU A 135 13.27 -13.02 -25.41
C GLU A 135 13.94 -11.81 -24.74
N GLY A 136 15.23 -11.60 -25.02
CA GLY A 136 15.92 -10.37 -24.62
C GLY A 136 15.94 -10.06 -23.12
N GLY A 137 15.83 -11.07 -22.25
CA GLY A 137 15.74 -10.89 -20.79
C GLY A 137 14.32 -10.64 -20.26
N THR A 138 13.31 -10.62 -21.14
CA THR A 138 11.89 -10.58 -20.78
C THR A 138 11.28 -11.97 -20.93
N SER A 139 10.42 -12.35 -19.98
CA SER A 139 9.60 -13.56 -20.08
C SER A 139 8.14 -13.18 -20.23
N THR A 140 7.48 -13.69 -21.28
CA THR A 140 6.04 -13.51 -21.53
C THR A 140 5.33 -14.80 -21.20
N TYR A 141 4.30 -14.71 -20.35
CA TYR A 141 3.45 -15.84 -19.98
C TYR A 141 2.06 -15.63 -20.55
N THR A 142 1.56 -16.61 -21.32
CA THR A 142 0.21 -16.58 -21.87
C THR A 142 -0.62 -17.68 -21.21
N PHE A 143 -1.79 -17.31 -20.68
CA PHE A 143 -2.73 -18.24 -20.08
C PHE A 143 -4.01 -18.30 -20.91
N VAL A 144 -4.42 -19.49 -21.32
CA VAL A 144 -5.72 -19.74 -21.94
C VAL A 144 -6.67 -20.16 -20.83
N LEU A 145 -7.74 -19.41 -20.58
CA LEU A 145 -8.72 -19.74 -19.55
C LEU A 145 -9.79 -20.70 -20.10
N LYS A 146 -10.29 -21.57 -19.21
CA LYS A 146 -11.45 -22.41 -19.49
C LYS A 146 -12.70 -21.57 -19.69
N ASN A 147 -13.53 -21.98 -20.62
CA ASN A 147 -14.75 -21.28 -20.98
C ASN A 147 -15.87 -21.53 -19.95
N LYS A 148 -16.58 -20.45 -19.61
CA LYS A 148 -17.84 -20.47 -18.85
C LYS A 148 -17.74 -21.19 -17.49
N ILE A 149 -16.67 -20.98 -16.73
CA ILE A 149 -16.60 -21.39 -15.32
C ILE A 149 -17.43 -20.41 -14.48
N PRO A 150 -18.51 -20.84 -13.81
CA PRO A 150 -19.29 -19.97 -12.93
C PRO A 150 -18.67 -19.91 -11.53
N PHE A 151 -18.74 -18.74 -10.91
CA PHE A 151 -18.65 -18.59 -9.47
C PHE A 151 -19.89 -19.17 -8.78
N SER A 152 -19.86 -19.25 -7.45
CA SER A 152 -20.95 -19.82 -6.66
C SER A 152 -22.27 -19.05 -6.75
N ASP A 153 -22.22 -17.78 -7.14
CA ASP A 153 -23.39 -16.93 -7.38
C ASP A 153 -23.90 -17.00 -8.84
N GLY A 154 -23.20 -17.69 -9.72
CA GLY A 154 -23.53 -17.88 -11.12
C GLY A 154 -22.86 -16.92 -12.10
N GLU A 155 -22.11 -15.92 -11.63
CA GLU A 155 -21.35 -15.04 -12.52
C GLU A 155 -20.20 -15.81 -13.18
N ILE A 156 -19.92 -15.54 -14.46
CA ILE A 156 -18.89 -16.26 -15.19
C ILE A 156 -17.52 -15.64 -14.96
N MET A 157 -16.58 -16.44 -14.47
CA MET A 157 -15.19 -16.06 -14.29
C MET A 157 -14.54 -15.67 -15.61
N SER A 158 -13.73 -14.63 -15.57
CA SER A 158 -13.03 -14.04 -16.70
C SER A 158 -11.57 -13.70 -16.36
N ALA A 159 -10.81 -13.30 -17.39
CA ALA A 159 -9.46 -12.78 -17.19
C ALA A 159 -9.41 -11.54 -16.28
N LYS A 160 -10.52 -10.79 -16.14
CA LYS A 160 -10.59 -9.65 -15.23
C LYS A 160 -10.52 -10.07 -13.77
N ASP A 161 -11.02 -11.24 -13.42
CA ASP A 161 -10.99 -11.75 -12.03
C ASP A 161 -9.59 -12.22 -11.65
N VAL A 162 -8.86 -12.78 -12.62
CA VAL A 162 -7.43 -13.09 -12.48
C VAL A 162 -6.63 -11.80 -12.29
N LEU A 163 -6.86 -10.79 -13.14
CA LEU A 163 -6.20 -9.47 -13.02
C LEU A 163 -6.54 -8.78 -11.70
N PHE A 164 -7.80 -8.82 -11.28
CA PHE A 164 -8.23 -8.28 -9.99
C PHE A 164 -7.43 -8.90 -8.84
N SER A 165 -7.26 -10.23 -8.86
CA SER A 165 -6.47 -10.93 -7.84
C SER A 165 -5.01 -10.46 -7.82
N MET A 166 -4.39 -10.26 -8.99
CA MET A 166 -3.04 -9.72 -9.10
C MET A 166 -2.96 -8.28 -8.58
N TYR A 167 -3.94 -7.44 -8.87
CA TYR A 167 -4.01 -6.07 -8.36
C TYR A 167 -4.16 -6.01 -6.84
N VAL A 168 -5.02 -6.84 -6.24
CA VAL A 168 -5.14 -6.94 -4.78
C VAL A 168 -3.81 -7.31 -4.14
N LEU A 169 -3.11 -8.32 -4.68
CA LEU A 169 -1.81 -8.76 -4.16
C LEU A 169 -0.68 -7.76 -4.44
N ALA A 170 -0.85 -6.90 -5.45
CA ALA A 170 0.08 -5.83 -5.78
C ALA A 170 -0.31 -4.49 -5.12
N ASP A 171 -1.42 -4.39 -4.38
CA ASP A 171 -1.90 -3.13 -3.84
C ASP A 171 -0.87 -2.53 -2.84
N PRO A 172 -0.57 -1.22 -2.91
CA PRO A 172 0.36 -0.56 -2.00
C PRO A 172 -0.02 -0.71 -0.51
N MET A 173 -1.32 -0.81 -0.21
CA MET A 173 -1.89 -0.99 1.14
C MET A 173 -2.11 -2.46 1.51
N TYR A 174 -1.76 -3.41 0.64
CA TYR A 174 -1.87 -4.84 0.94
C TYR A 174 -1.00 -5.20 2.16
N ASP A 175 -1.64 -5.68 3.21
CA ASP A 175 -1.04 -6.05 4.50
C ASP A 175 -1.10 -7.56 4.79
N GLY A 176 -1.47 -8.36 3.77
CA GLY A 176 -1.52 -9.81 3.86
C GLY A 176 -0.14 -10.48 3.74
N SER A 177 -0.13 -11.82 3.74
CA SER A 177 1.09 -12.62 3.80
C SER A 177 1.82 -12.80 2.47
N SER A 178 1.19 -12.45 1.35
CA SER A 178 1.77 -12.64 0.01
C SER A 178 2.92 -11.67 -0.28
N THR A 179 3.93 -12.15 -0.99
CA THR A 179 5.05 -11.35 -1.51
C THR A 179 4.96 -11.16 -3.02
N PHE A 180 3.78 -11.27 -3.62
CA PHE A 180 3.57 -11.14 -5.08
C PHE A 180 4.19 -9.87 -5.66
N TYR A 181 4.15 -8.76 -4.92
CA TYR A 181 4.76 -7.48 -5.27
C TYR A 181 6.28 -7.52 -5.50
N THR A 182 6.96 -8.61 -5.10
CA THR A 182 8.41 -8.78 -5.30
C THR A 182 8.75 -9.41 -6.64
N MET A 183 7.75 -9.81 -7.44
CA MET A 183 7.97 -10.34 -8.78
C MET A 183 8.37 -9.24 -9.75
N ASP A 184 9.23 -9.57 -10.72
CA ASP A 184 9.67 -8.67 -11.79
C ASP A 184 8.61 -8.59 -12.92
N ILE A 185 7.40 -8.17 -12.56
CA ILE A 185 6.29 -7.95 -13.51
C ILE A 185 6.38 -6.51 -14.03
N GLN A 186 6.40 -6.34 -15.35
CA GLN A 186 6.39 -5.01 -15.97
C GLN A 186 5.18 -4.20 -15.49
N GLY A 187 5.40 -2.97 -15.03
CA GLY A 187 4.34 -2.08 -14.52
C GLY A 187 4.01 -2.25 -13.03
N ILE A 188 4.51 -3.29 -12.34
CA ILE A 188 4.16 -3.50 -10.91
C ILE A 188 4.77 -2.43 -10.00
N GLY A 189 5.96 -1.93 -10.35
CA GLY A 189 6.64 -0.88 -9.60
C GLY A 189 5.92 0.45 -9.71
N GLU A 190 5.43 0.76 -10.91
CA GLU A 190 4.63 1.94 -11.23
C GLU A 190 3.26 1.85 -10.57
N TYR A 191 2.60 0.69 -10.66
CA TYR A 191 1.33 0.46 -9.97
C TYR A 191 1.47 0.65 -8.46
N ARG A 192 2.51 0.08 -7.84
CA ARG A 192 2.70 0.21 -6.38
C ARG A 192 3.06 1.61 -5.92
N ARG A 193 3.80 2.35 -6.72
CA ARG A 193 4.11 3.75 -6.44
C ARG A 193 3.01 4.69 -6.92
N GLN A 194 2.03 4.17 -7.65
CA GLN A 194 0.99 4.90 -8.36
C GLN A 194 1.54 5.94 -9.36
N ALA A 195 2.83 5.88 -9.71
CA ALA A 195 3.54 6.88 -10.50
C ALA A 195 4.28 6.24 -11.69
N THR A 196 4.51 7.00 -12.77
CA THR A 196 5.30 6.51 -13.91
C THR A 196 6.77 6.38 -13.54
N MET A 197 7.52 5.51 -14.23
CA MET A 197 8.97 5.37 -14.02
C MET A 197 9.72 6.69 -14.15
N ASP A 198 9.36 7.52 -15.14
CA ASP A 198 9.95 8.86 -15.30
C ASP A 198 9.78 9.73 -14.05
N ILE A 199 8.62 9.66 -13.37
CA ILE A 199 8.39 10.40 -12.12
C ILE A 199 9.20 9.77 -10.99
N ILE A 200 9.22 8.43 -10.90
CA ILE A 200 9.96 7.70 -9.88
C ILE A 200 11.46 8.03 -9.95
N GLU A 201 12.05 7.99 -11.14
CA GLU A 201 13.46 8.30 -11.39
C GLU A 201 13.79 9.76 -11.07
N LYS A 202 12.89 10.70 -11.41
CA LYS A 202 13.05 12.11 -11.03
C LYS A 202 13.06 12.29 -9.53
N VAL A 203 12.09 11.71 -8.82
CA VAL A 203 12.02 11.77 -7.35
C VAL A 203 13.27 11.13 -6.74
N ASP A 204 13.69 9.95 -7.19
CA ASP A 204 14.91 9.29 -6.72
C ASP A 204 16.14 10.18 -6.91
N SER A 205 16.26 10.87 -8.06
CA SER A 205 17.38 11.77 -8.35
C SER A 205 17.38 13.02 -7.46
N ILE A 206 16.21 13.57 -7.13
CA ILE A 206 16.05 14.71 -6.20
C ILE A 206 16.47 14.29 -4.80
N LEU A 207 16.00 13.13 -4.33
CA LEU A 207 16.36 12.60 -3.02
C LEU A 207 17.85 12.27 -2.91
N GLU A 208 18.45 11.73 -3.98
CA GLU A 208 19.89 11.42 -4.02
C GLU A 208 20.77 12.67 -4.06
N ALA A 209 20.36 13.71 -4.79
CA ALA A 209 21.05 15.00 -4.76
C ALA A 209 21.00 15.64 -3.37
N GLY A 210 19.90 15.42 -2.64
CA GLY A 210 19.73 15.89 -1.28
C GLY A 210 19.62 17.41 -1.18
N TYR A 211 19.99 17.93 -0.02
CA TYR A 211 19.91 19.33 0.32
C TYR A 211 21.11 19.73 1.19
N GLU A 212 21.38 21.03 1.27
CA GLU A 212 22.38 21.62 2.15
C GLU A 212 21.75 22.78 2.91
N TYR A 213 22.22 23.06 4.13
CA TYR A 213 21.85 24.30 4.83
C TYR A 213 22.87 25.40 4.52
N VAL A 214 22.41 26.49 3.94
CA VAL A 214 23.21 27.70 3.68
C VAL A 214 22.56 28.84 4.44
N ASP A 215 23.31 29.45 5.37
CA ASP A 215 22.84 30.56 6.22
C ASP A 215 21.55 30.27 7.02
N GLY A 216 21.33 29.00 7.39
CA GLY A 216 20.15 28.56 8.16
C GLY A 216 18.92 28.26 7.30
N GLU A 217 19.00 28.45 5.98
CA GLU A 217 17.95 28.06 5.03
C GLU A 217 18.33 26.77 4.30
N MET A 218 17.33 25.93 4.02
CA MET A 218 17.54 24.73 3.21
C MET A 218 17.68 25.10 1.73
N GLY A 219 18.87 24.87 1.18
CA GLY A 219 19.15 24.90 -0.24
C GLY A 219 19.05 23.50 -0.86
N MET A 220 18.15 23.31 -1.82
CA MET A 220 18.07 22.05 -2.59
C MET A 220 19.23 21.95 -3.57
N ASN A 221 19.87 20.79 -3.65
CA ASN A 221 20.95 20.58 -4.62
C ASN A 221 20.37 20.40 -6.03
N PRO A 222 20.86 21.14 -7.05
CA PRO A 222 20.26 21.12 -8.38
C PRO A 222 20.43 19.77 -9.07
N VAL A 223 19.33 19.23 -9.60
CA VAL A 223 19.33 18.00 -10.40
C VAL A 223 19.28 18.32 -11.90
N PRO A 224 20.23 17.82 -12.71
CA PRO A 224 20.18 18.00 -14.16
C PRO A 224 18.88 17.47 -14.78
N GLY A 225 18.17 18.31 -15.53
CA GLY A 225 16.93 17.92 -16.22
C GLY A 225 15.65 17.97 -15.37
N VAL A 226 15.74 18.47 -14.14
CA VAL A 226 14.58 18.70 -13.25
C VAL A 226 14.49 20.20 -12.95
N SER A 227 13.29 20.78 -13.03
CA SER A 227 13.11 22.20 -12.71
C SER A 227 13.24 22.47 -11.20
N GLU A 228 13.50 23.72 -10.82
CA GLU A 228 13.53 24.11 -9.41
C GLU A 228 12.14 23.98 -8.77
N ASP A 229 11.07 24.30 -9.51
CA ASP A 229 9.69 24.16 -9.04
C ASP A 229 9.32 22.69 -8.78
N ASP A 230 9.80 21.76 -9.63
CA ASP A 230 9.60 20.32 -9.42
C ASP A 230 10.36 19.81 -8.19
N GLN A 231 11.58 20.31 -7.97
CA GLN A 231 12.36 19.99 -6.76
C GLN A 231 11.64 20.49 -5.50
N LYS A 232 11.19 21.75 -5.50
CA LYS A 232 10.39 22.33 -4.41
C LYS A 232 9.13 21.54 -4.14
N ALA A 233 8.43 21.10 -5.19
CA ALA A 233 7.23 20.30 -5.05
C ALA A 233 7.52 18.99 -4.32
N VAL A 234 8.59 18.28 -4.70
CA VAL A 234 8.98 17.02 -4.04
C VAL A 234 9.30 17.23 -2.57
N TRP A 235 10.13 18.21 -2.21
CA TRP A 235 10.45 18.50 -0.80
C TRP A 235 9.23 18.92 0.01
N ASN A 236 8.35 19.75 -0.56
CA ASN A 236 7.08 20.12 0.08
C ASN A 236 6.16 18.91 0.33
N TYR A 237 6.18 17.89 -0.53
CA TYR A 237 5.43 16.65 -0.26
C TYR A 237 6.01 15.86 0.90
N ILE A 238 7.33 15.90 1.08
CA ILE A 238 8.00 15.29 2.23
C ILE A 238 7.59 16.05 3.50
N ASP A 239 7.52 17.37 3.46
CA ASP A 239 7.06 18.17 4.61
C ASP A 239 5.61 17.89 5.00
N GLN A 240 4.71 17.83 4.02
CA GLN A 240 3.31 17.47 4.27
C GLN A 240 3.18 16.04 4.82
N ALA A 241 3.99 15.10 4.32
CA ALA A 241 4.04 13.74 4.85
C ALA A 241 4.59 13.72 6.28
N GLY A 242 5.61 14.52 6.56
CA GLY A 242 6.21 14.72 7.86
C GLY A 242 5.24 15.29 8.89
N ALA A 243 4.47 16.32 8.53
CA ALA A 243 3.41 16.85 9.38
C ALA A 243 2.34 15.80 9.73
N ARG A 244 1.93 14.96 8.76
CA ARG A 244 1.01 13.84 9.04
C ARG A 244 1.63 12.78 9.96
N PHE A 245 2.93 12.51 9.79
CA PHE A 245 3.65 11.62 10.69
C PHE A 245 3.69 12.20 12.12
N ALA A 246 3.99 13.49 12.27
CA ALA A 246 3.93 14.19 13.55
C ALA A 246 2.53 14.12 14.18
N GLN A 247 1.46 14.30 13.39
CA GLN A 247 0.08 14.10 13.87
C GLN A 247 -0.13 12.69 14.43
N SER A 248 0.39 11.65 13.77
CA SER A 248 0.25 10.27 14.27
C SER A 248 0.94 10.06 15.62
N ILE A 249 2.03 10.77 15.89
CA ILE A 249 2.71 10.78 17.19
C ILE A 249 1.82 11.47 18.23
N VAL A 250 1.30 12.66 17.91
CA VAL A 250 0.38 13.42 18.79
C VAL A 250 -0.83 12.57 19.16
N ASP A 251 -1.48 11.95 18.17
CA ASP A 251 -2.63 11.08 18.38
C ASP A 251 -2.27 9.88 19.27
N TYR A 252 -1.11 9.26 19.04
CA TYR A 252 -0.65 8.13 19.85
C TYR A 252 -0.41 8.55 21.30
N VAL A 253 0.33 9.65 21.52
CA VAL A 253 0.67 10.15 22.86
C VAL A 253 -0.59 10.53 23.63
N TYR A 254 -1.47 11.31 23.01
CA TYR A 254 -2.69 11.76 23.67
C TYR A 254 -3.63 10.60 24.05
N ASN A 255 -3.71 9.56 23.21
CA ASN A 255 -4.56 8.40 23.47
C ASN A 255 -3.96 7.40 24.45
N LYS A 256 -2.62 7.32 24.57
CA LYS A 256 -1.94 6.29 25.37
C LYS A 256 -1.36 6.80 26.68
N TYR A 257 -1.02 8.08 26.76
CA TYR A 257 -0.28 8.68 27.87
C TYR A 257 -0.95 9.92 28.51
N PRO A 258 -2.28 10.06 28.55
CA PRO A 258 -2.91 11.25 29.16
C PRO A 258 -2.60 11.40 30.65
N GLU A 259 -2.28 10.30 31.35
CA GLU A 259 -1.91 10.33 32.77
C GLU A 259 -0.61 11.10 33.05
N TYR A 260 0.22 11.33 32.04
CA TYR A 260 1.49 12.04 32.17
C TYR A 260 1.36 13.56 32.05
N ILE A 261 0.22 14.07 31.57
CA ILE A 261 -0.04 15.51 31.42
C ILE A 261 0.27 16.29 32.71
N PRO A 262 -0.19 15.87 33.92
CA PRO A 262 0.08 16.64 35.13
C PRO A 262 1.55 16.65 35.57
N SER A 263 2.36 15.69 35.10
CA SER A 263 3.77 15.55 35.51
C SER A 263 4.72 16.20 34.52
N TYR A 264 4.40 16.13 33.22
CA TYR A 264 5.27 16.59 32.13
C TYR A 264 4.75 17.84 31.41
N PHE A 265 3.50 18.24 31.67
CA PHE A 265 2.86 19.36 30.97
C PHE A 265 2.08 20.26 31.93
N ALA A 266 2.56 20.37 33.17
CA ALA A 266 2.04 21.30 34.16
C ALA A 266 2.29 22.76 33.71
N PRO A 267 1.34 23.68 33.93
CA PRO A 267 0.18 23.58 34.81
C PRO A 267 -1.10 23.02 34.13
N TYR A 268 -1.03 22.62 32.86
CA TYR A 268 -2.20 22.16 32.12
C TYR A 268 -2.68 20.78 32.58
N THR A 269 -3.98 20.56 32.41
CA THR A 269 -4.66 19.32 32.71
C THR A 269 -5.23 18.72 31.43
N GLN A 270 -5.62 17.44 31.48
CA GLN A 270 -6.28 16.80 30.34
C GLN A 270 -7.51 17.60 29.85
N ALA A 271 -8.25 18.25 30.75
CA ALA A 271 -9.41 19.05 30.39
C ALA A 271 -9.04 20.28 29.53
N ASP A 272 -7.85 20.84 29.73
CA ASP A 272 -7.36 21.98 28.95
C ASP A 272 -6.95 21.58 27.52
N LEU A 273 -6.66 20.29 27.31
CA LEU A 273 -6.24 19.76 26.02
C LEU A 273 -7.40 19.26 25.17
N VAL A 274 -8.54 18.84 25.74
CA VAL A 274 -9.62 18.16 25.00
C VAL A 274 -10.02 18.90 23.71
N ASP A 275 -10.16 20.21 23.79
CA ASP A 275 -10.62 21.08 22.70
C ASP A 275 -9.52 22.04 22.20
N ASP A 276 -8.26 21.81 22.55
CA ASP A 276 -7.12 22.66 22.17
C ASP A 276 -6.05 21.82 21.47
N GLU A 277 -6.10 21.83 20.13
CA GLU A 277 -5.16 21.08 19.30
C GLU A 277 -3.71 21.56 19.49
N ASN A 278 -3.48 22.87 19.69
CA ASN A 278 -2.14 23.40 19.92
C ASN A 278 -1.52 22.80 21.18
N LYS A 279 -2.31 22.70 22.27
CA LYS A 279 -1.84 22.05 23.51
C LYS A 279 -1.66 20.54 23.36
N LYS A 280 -2.48 19.86 22.55
CA LYS A 280 -2.26 18.42 22.25
C LYS A 280 -0.95 18.22 21.51
N ILE A 281 -0.67 19.05 20.51
CA ILE A 281 0.55 18.97 19.71
C ILE A 281 1.76 19.28 20.60
N ALA A 282 1.73 20.36 21.37
CA ALA A 282 2.79 20.71 22.31
C ALA A 282 3.04 19.60 23.34
N PHE A 283 1.99 18.99 23.91
CA PHE A 283 2.14 17.85 24.81
C PHE A 283 2.80 16.65 24.11
N GLY A 284 2.40 16.36 22.87
CA GLY A 284 3.05 15.35 22.04
C GLY A 284 4.53 15.62 21.82
N MET A 285 4.91 16.88 21.59
CA MET A 285 6.29 17.33 21.45
C MET A 285 7.07 17.17 22.75
N VAL A 286 6.52 17.60 23.89
CA VAL A 286 7.17 17.49 25.21
C VAL A 286 7.44 16.03 25.57
N MET A 287 6.44 15.16 25.43
CA MET A 287 6.58 13.74 25.74
C MET A 287 7.62 13.01 24.87
N TRP A 288 7.96 13.57 23.72
CA TRP A 288 8.95 13.03 22.78
C TRP A 288 10.24 13.86 22.76
N GLY A 289 10.42 14.78 23.71
CA GLY A 289 11.66 15.53 23.89
C GLY A 289 11.91 16.67 22.88
N PHE A 290 10.87 17.12 22.18
CA PHE A 290 10.92 18.20 21.20
C PHE A 290 10.47 19.57 21.76
N GLY A 291 10.46 19.72 23.08
CA GLY A 291 10.19 20.97 23.76
C GLY A 291 9.87 20.79 25.24
N ASP A 292 9.61 21.89 25.93
CA ASP A 292 9.16 21.93 27.33
C ASP A 292 8.28 23.17 27.55
N LEU A 293 7.65 23.30 28.72
CA LEU A 293 6.98 24.52 29.13
C LEU A 293 7.94 25.42 29.91
N ASP A 294 7.87 26.73 29.67
CA ASP A 294 8.56 27.72 30.51
C ASP A 294 7.82 27.97 31.85
N ASP A 295 8.42 28.79 32.71
CA ASP A 295 7.84 29.14 34.03
C ASP A 295 6.45 29.81 33.94
N ASP A 296 6.11 30.40 32.79
CA ASP A 296 4.84 31.08 32.53
C ASP A 296 3.80 30.14 31.88
N GLY A 297 4.20 28.90 31.55
CA GLY A 297 3.36 27.90 30.87
C GLY A 297 3.32 28.05 29.36
N ASN A 298 4.19 28.84 28.74
CA ASN A 298 4.32 28.90 27.29
C ASN A 298 5.12 27.70 26.80
N PHE A 299 4.83 27.25 25.59
CA PHE A 299 5.58 26.14 24.99
C PHE A 299 6.86 26.65 24.35
N VAL A 300 7.99 26.05 24.71
CA VAL A 300 9.30 26.29 24.10
C VAL A 300 9.72 25.04 23.35
N ASP A 301 9.86 25.15 22.03
CA ASP A 301 10.26 24.00 21.21
C ASP A 301 11.77 23.71 21.34
N SER A 302 12.21 22.57 20.80
CA SER A 302 13.62 22.16 20.85
C SER A 302 14.57 23.04 20.02
N LEU A 303 14.02 23.88 19.13
CA LEU A 303 14.77 24.86 18.36
C LEU A 303 14.89 26.22 19.09
N GLY A 304 14.20 26.38 20.23
CA GLY A 304 14.23 27.57 21.08
C GLY A 304 13.17 28.62 20.74
N ASN A 305 12.18 28.30 19.90
CA ASN A 305 11.03 29.15 19.63
C ASN A 305 10.02 29.07 20.78
N VAL A 306 9.42 30.20 21.13
CA VAL A 306 8.44 30.31 22.23
C VAL A 306 7.05 30.56 21.65
N TYR A 307 6.07 29.81 22.11
CA TYR A 307 4.67 29.84 21.67
C TYR A 307 3.75 30.11 22.86
N VAL A 308 3.04 31.24 22.82
CA VAL A 308 2.05 31.63 23.82
C VAL A 308 0.68 31.06 23.42
N PHE A 309 0.14 30.13 24.22
CA PHE A 309 -1.15 29.51 23.89
C PHE A 309 -2.29 30.53 23.80
N GLY A 310 -2.99 30.51 22.67
CA GLY A 310 -4.08 31.46 22.36
C GLY A 310 -3.65 32.69 21.57
N GLU A 311 -2.34 32.93 21.45
CA GLU A 311 -1.76 33.96 20.56
C GLU A 311 -1.03 33.31 19.38
N ASP A 312 -0.23 32.27 19.66
CA ASP A 312 0.57 31.56 18.68
C ASP A 312 -0.01 30.20 18.30
N GLU A 313 0.29 29.76 17.07
CA GLU A 313 -0.08 28.46 16.55
C GLU A 313 1.04 27.45 16.78
N VAL A 314 0.73 26.37 17.50
CA VAL A 314 1.59 25.18 17.56
C VAL A 314 0.96 24.15 16.65
N SER A 315 1.57 23.92 15.48
CA SER A 315 1.05 23.02 14.46
C SER A 315 1.93 21.77 14.30
N THR A 316 1.42 20.78 13.56
CA THR A 316 2.20 19.58 13.24
C THR A 316 3.34 19.84 12.27
N GLU A 317 3.29 20.95 11.52
CA GLU A 317 4.41 21.45 10.71
C GLU A 317 5.54 21.95 11.60
N VAL A 318 5.23 22.71 12.67
CA VAL A 318 6.22 23.11 13.69
C VAL A 318 6.87 21.87 14.33
N TYR A 319 6.07 20.85 14.64
CA TYR A 319 6.61 19.60 15.17
C TYR A 319 7.51 18.91 14.14
N TRP A 320 7.09 18.82 12.89
CA TRP A 320 7.92 18.27 11.83
C TRP A 320 9.25 19.03 11.64
N GLU A 321 9.23 20.36 11.69
CA GLU A 321 10.42 21.21 11.64
C GLU A 321 11.39 20.90 12.79
N ASN A 322 10.89 20.65 14.00
CA ASN A 322 11.70 20.25 15.15
C ASN A 322 12.33 18.86 14.95
N ILE A 323 11.58 17.90 14.39
CA ILE A 323 12.10 16.57 14.04
C ILE A 323 13.22 16.69 12.99
N VAL A 324 12.99 17.45 11.92
CA VAL A 324 13.98 17.73 10.89
C VAL A 324 15.17 18.49 11.45
N GLY A 325 14.98 19.43 12.37
CA GLY A 325 16.07 20.17 13.00
C GLY A 325 16.99 19.28 13.83
N ALA A 326 16.44 18.25 14.47
CA ALA A 326 17.22 17.30 15.25
C ALA A 326 17.94 16.24 14.40
N TRP A 327 17.31 15.76 13.32
CA TRP A 327 17.77 14.56 12.60
C TRP A 327 18.01 14.77 11.10
N GLY A 328 17.67 15.94 10.56
CA GLY A 328 17.55 16.18 9.12
C GLY A 328 16.41 15.40 8.48
N TYR A 329 16.38 15.36 7.16
CA TYR A 329 15.49 14.49 6.39
C TYR A 329 16.05 13.06 6.24
N ASP A 330 17.24 12.77 6.79
CA ASP A 330 17.78 11.41 6.87
C ASP A 330 17.22 10.70 8.11
N LEU A 331 15.94 10.31 8.03
CA LEU A 331 15.19 9.69 9.13
C LEU A 331 15.62 8.23 9.42
N ASP A 332 16.73 7.76 8.85
CA ASP A 332 17.25 6.41 9.07
C ASP A 332 17.55 6.13 10.56
N ASP A 333 17.86 7.17 11.33
CA ASP A 333 18.13 7.11 12.77
C ASP A 333 16.86 7.20 13.63
N ILE A 334 15.68 7.50 13.04
CA ILE A 334 14.44 7.66 13.80
C ILE A 334 13.86 6.32 14.27
N ASN A 335 14.29 5.15 13.76
CA ASN A 335 13.83 3.90 14.37
C ASN A 335 14.71 2.65 14.21
N GLY A 336 15.38 2.31 15.30
CA GLY A 336 15.84 0.95 15.62
C GLY A 336 15.79 0.65 17.12
N GLU A 337 16.05 1.64 17.99
CA GLU A 337 16.11 1.45 19.45
C GLU A 337 15.28 2.46 20.27
N ALA A 338 14.97 3.66 19.74
CA ALA A 338 14.30 4.71 20.51
C ALA A 338 12.79 4.53 20.71
N ALA A 339 12.09 3.78 19.85
CA ALA A 339 10.66 3.48 20.07
C ALA A 339 10.42 2.30 21.04
N ALA A 340 11.48 1.68 21.57
CA ALA A 340 11.36 0.48 22.41
C ALA A 340 12.08 0.56 23.78
N LEU A 341 12.89 1.60 24.06
CA LEU A 341 13.58 1.71 25.35
C LEU A 341 13.68 3.17 25.81
N GLU A 342 13.34 3.36 27.09
CA GLU A 342 13.39 4.58 27.90
C GLU A 342 12.16 5.50 27.91
N ILE A 343 10.98 4.90 28.15
CA ILE A 343 10.19 5.42 29.27
C ILE A 343 10.91 4.89 30.51
N GLN A 344 11.73 5.73 31.17
CA GLN A 344 12.28 5.39 32.47
C GLN A 344 11.10 5.23 33.45
N ASP A 345 11.05 4.08 34.12
CA ASP A 345 10.10 3.76 35.20
C ASP A 345 10.03 4.86 36.28
#